data_AF-A0A3D3GG96-F1
#
_entry.id   AF-A0A3D3GG96-F1
#
_cell.length_a   1.000
_cell.length_b   1.000
_cell.length_c   1.000
_cell.angle_alpha   90.00
_cell.angle_beta   90.00
_cell.angle_gamma   90.00
#
_symmetry.space_group_name_H-M   'P 1'
#
loop_
_entity.id
_entity.type
_entity.pdbx_description
1 polymer ?
#
loop_
_entity_poly.entity_id
_entity_poly.type
_entity_poly.pdbx_seq_one_letter_code
_entity_poly.pdbx_strand_id
1 'polypeptide(L)'
;MDDAKAQGLDVLPDMQSPKLSIQIGSLNSWGASVIGLCETSGNLRRVTFDPDFWNAVSETQRELLAHHEFGHCVLYRGHTSTLLSSGAYASIMNPIIMSSSTYTNNYNYYQQELFQQAGRAALASTEQVTTHVCGLEDL
;
A
#
# COMPACT_ATOMS: atom_id res chain seq x y z
N MET A 1 8.46 9.51 14.63
CA MET A 1 8.66 10.61 13.67
C MET A 1 7.94 10.16 12.40
N ASP A 2 7.15 11.01 11.75
CA ASP A 2 6.46 10.63 10.51
C ASP A 2 7.50 10.52 9.39
N ASP A 3 7.84 9.31 8.95
CA ASP A 3 8.87 9.06 7.94
C ASP A 3 8.60 9.84 6.64
N ALA A 4 7.33 10.00 6.28
CA ALA A 4 6.94 10.82 5.14
C ALA A 4 7.29 12.30 5.31
N LYS A 5 7.10 12.87 6.51
CA LYS A 5 7.51 14.27 6.80
C LYS A 5 9.02 14.43 6.75
N ALA A 6 9.77 13.42 7.20
CA ALA A 6 11.24 13.41 7.06
C ALA A 6 11.67 13.37 5.58
N GLN A 7 10.84 12.81 4.70
CA GLN A 7 11.02 12.80 3.24
C GLN A 7 10.41 14.02 2.54
N GLY A 8 9.92 15.03 3.29
CA GLY A 8 9.34 16.25 2.75
C GLY A 8 7.92 16.10 2.18
N LEU A 9 7.25 14.97 2.44
CA LEU A 9 5.86 14.75 2.10
C LEU A 9 4.96 15.02 3.31
N ASP A 10 4.03 15.97 3.16
CA ASP A 10 2.82 15.95 3.96
C ASP A 10 1.86 14.97 3.29
N VAL A 11 1.53 13.88 3.98
CA VAL A 11 0.80 12.75 3.38
C VAL A 11 -0.70 12.88 3.47
N LEU A 12 -1.20 13.84 4.26
CA LEU A 12 -2.63 14.10 4.43
C LEU A 12 -2.93 15.61 4.56
N PRO A 13 -2.29 16.52 3.79
CA PRO A 13 -2.38 17.97 3.99
C PRO A 13 -3.79 18.52 3.72
N ASP A 14 -4.58 17.78 2.94
CA ASP A 14 -5.96 18.08 2.57
C ASP A 14 -7.02 17.49 3.52
N MET A 15 -6.63 16.61 4.44
CA MET A 15 -7.54 15.96 5.39
C MET A 15 -7.50 16.65 6.77
N GLN A 16 -8.57 17.34 7.12
CA GLN A 16 -8.77 17.80 8.50
C GLN A 16 -9.15 16.60 9.39
N SER A 17 -8.23 16.16 10.26
CA SER A 17 -8.42 15.00 11.17
C SER A 17 -8.60 13.65 10.45
N PRO A 18 -7.56 13.14 9.75
CA PRO A 18 -7.63 11.83 9.11
C PRO A 18 -7.84 10.71 10.13
N LYS A 19 -8.71 9.77 9.81
CA LYS A 19 -8.95 8.55 10.59
C LYS A 19 -8.38 7.36 9.86
N LEU A 20 -7.18 6.93 10.25
CA LEU A 20 -6.60 5.66 9.82
C LEU A 20 -7.16 4.52 10.68
N SER A 21 -7.69 3.50 10.05
CA SER A 21 -8.20 2.28 10.68
C SER A 21 -7.50 1.09 10.06
N ILE A 22 -6.84 0.27 10.88
CA ILE A 22 -6.17 -0.95 10.43
C ILE A 22 -6.87 -2.12 11.09
N GLN A 23 -7.24 -3.14 10.31
CA GLN A 23 -7.93 -4.31 10.83
C GLN A 23 -7.54 -5.58 10.07
N ILE A 24 -7.75 -6.72 10.72
CA ILE A 24 -7.74 -8.03 10.08
C ILE A 24 -9.20 -8.46 9.93
N GLY A 25 -9.60 -8.87 8.73
CA GLY A 25 -10.99 -9.22 8.46
C GLY A 25 -11.13 -9.95 7.13
N SER A 26 -12.18 -10.78 7.01
CA SER A 26 -12.41 -11.57 5.79
C SER A 26 -12.61 -10.66 4.58
N LEU A 27 -11.91 -10.97 3.49
CA LEU A 27 -11.99 -10.25 2.21
C LEU A 27 -12.73 -11.05 1.12
N ASN A 28 -13.35 -12.18 1.47
CA ASN A 28 -13.99 -13.10 0.51
C ASN A 28 -15.05 -12.45 -0.39
N SER A 29 -15.70 -11.38 0.06
CA SER A 29 -16.66 -10.61 -0.77
C SER A 29 -16.01 -9.87 -1.94
N TRP A 30 -14.70 -9.64 -1.89
CA TRP A 30 -13.90 -9.01 -2.93
C TRP A 30 -13.21 -10.00 -3.85
N GLY A 31 -13.12 -11.27 -3.43
CA GLY A 31 -12.53 -12.37 -4.19
C GLY A 31 -11.67 -13.27 -3.30
N ALA A 32 -11.60 -14.56 -3.64
CA ALA A 32 -10.85 -15.55 -2.85
C ALA A 32 -9.33 -15.35 -2.88
N SER A 33 -8.81 -14.58 -3.84
CA SER A 33 -7.39 -14.27 -3.96
C SER A 33 -7.01 -12.92 -3.33
N VAL A 34 -7.95 -12.19 -2.74
CA VAL A 34 -7.71 -10.86 -2.15
C VAL A 34 -7.07 -10.99 -0.78
N ILE A 35 -5.92 -10.33 -0.59
CA ILE A 35 -5.10 -10.39 0.61
C ILE A 35 -4.99 -9.06 1.34
N GLY A 36 -5.27 -7.96 0.63
CA GLY A 36 -5.25 -6.60 1.15
C GLY A 36 -6.34 -5.75 0.50
N LEU A 37 -6.87 -4.82 1.27
CA LEU A 37 -7.90 -3.89 0.85
C LEU A 37 -7.64 -2.52 1.48
N CYS A 38 -7.62 -1.50 0.64
CA CYS A 38 -7.68 -0.12 1.06
C CYS A 38 -9.01 0.51 0.68
N GLU A 39 -9.73 1.04 1.66
CA GLU A 39 -10.96 1.80 1.48
C GLU A 39 -10.75 3.26 1.91
N THR A 40 -11.12 4.20 1.05
CA THR A 40 -11.13 5.62 1.37
C THR A 40 -12.56 6.16 1.29
N SER A 41 -12.96 6.99 2.24
CA SER A 41 -14.26 7.67 2.23
C SER A 41 -14.22 8.87 3.18
N GLY A 42 -14.41 10.10 2.69
CA GLY A 42 -14.25 11.25 3.56
C GLY A 42 -12.82 11.34 4.09
N ASN A 43 -12.73 11.48 5.41
CA ASN A 43 -11.46 11.43 6.15
C ASN A 43 -11.08 10.01 6.62
N LEU A 44 -11.87 8.98 6.29
CA LEU A 44 -11.56 7.60 6.65
C LEU A 44 -10.58 7.00 5.64
N ARG A 45 -9.52 6.39 6.15
CA ARG A 45 -8.62 5.48 5.43
C ARG A 45 -8.63 4.16 6.17
N ARG A 46 -9.12 3.10 5.56
CA ARG A 46 -9.21 1.78 6.18
C ARG A 46 -8.38 0.79 5.40
N VAL A 47 -7.44 0.15 6.09
CA VAL A 47 -6.71 -1.00 5.59
C VAL A 47 -7.26 -2.25 6.25
N THR A 48 -7.64 -3.24 5.43
CA THR A 48 -8.04 -4.57 5.89
C THR A 48 -7.10 -5.60 5.30
N PHE A 49 -6.52 -6.45 6.15
CA PHE A 49 -5.72 -7.60 5.73
C PHE A 49 -6.53 -8.88 5.86
N ASP A 50 -6.40 -9.77 4.90
CA ASP A 50 -7.02 -11.09 4.96
C ASP A 50 -6.40 -11.93 6.09
N PRO A 51 -7.20 -12.54 6.99
CA PRO A 51 -6.69 -13.31 8.12
C PRO A 51 -5.91 -14.56 7.70
N ASP A 52 -6.31 -15.25 6.63
CA ASP A 52 -5.68 -16.50 6.24
C ASP A 52 -4.29 -16.23 5.68
N PHE A 53 -4.16 -15.23 4.80
CA PHE A 53 -2.86 -14.76 4.32
C PHE A 53 -2.00 -14.21 5.46
N TRP A 54 -2.53 -13.29 6.27
CA TRP A 54 -1.77 -12.61 7.33
C TRP A 54 -1.16 -13.58 8.33
N ASN A 55 -1.88 -14.65 8.69
CA ASN A 55 -1.41 -15.65 9.65
C ASN A 55 -0.47 -16.70 9.01
N ALA A 56 -0.54 -16.89 7.69
CA ALA A 56 0.28 -17.87 6.99
C ALA A 56 1.69 -17.35 6.61
N VAL A 57 1.87 -16.04 6.52
CA VAL A 57 3.09 -15.43 5.97
C VAL A 57 4.08 -14.90 7.01
N SER A 58 5.33 -14.75 6.58
CA SER A 58 6.41 -14.17 7.40
C SER A 58 6.11 -12.73 7.83
N GLU A 59 6.73 -12.27 8.92
CA GLU A 59 6.69 -10.87 9.35
C GLU A 59 7.12 -9.92 8.23
N THR A 60 8.15 -10.29 7.46
CA THR A 60 8.61 -9.53 6.31
C THR A 60 7.55 -9.38 5.21
N GLN A 61 6.76 -10.43 4.93
CA GLN A 61 5.65 -10.32 3.97
C GLN A 61 4.49 -9.48 4.51
N ARG A 62 4.21 -9.56 5.82
CA ARG A 62 3.22 -8.68 6.45
C ARG A 62 3.64 -7.22 6.37
N GLU A 63 4.91 -6.92 6.62
CA GLU A 63 5.47 -5.57 6.48
C GLU A 63 5.38 -5.07 5.03
N LEU A 64 5.80 -5.89 4.06
CA LEU A 64 5.67 -5.59 2.64
C LEU A 64 4.22 -5.26 2.25
N LEU A 65 3.27 -6.11 2.63
CA LEU A 65 1.85 -5.89 2.35
C LEU A 65 1.33 -4.61 3.05
N ALA A 66 1.75 -4.36 4.29
CA ALA A 66 1.37 -3.13 5.00
C ALA A 66 1.88 -1.87 4.29
N HIS A 67 3.13 -1.85 3.82
CA HIS A 67 3.65 -0.73 3.05
C HIS A 67 2.93 -0.54 1.72
N HIS A 68 2.58 -1.63 1.04
CA HIS A 68 1.78 -1.59 -0.18
C HIS A 68 0.40 -0.95 0.07
N GLU A 69 -0.33 -1.41 1.09
CA GLU A 69 -1.65 -0.87 1.43
C GLU A 69 -1.58 0.59 1.93
N PHE A 70 -0.55 0.96 2.70
CA PHE A 70 -0.36 2.37 3.08
C PHE A 70 0.02 3.24 1.89
N GLY A 71 0.69 2.68 0.88
CA GLY A 71 0.86 3.33 -0.41
C GLY A 71 -0.47 3.74 -1.04
N HIS A 72 -1.47 2.86 -1.02
CA HIS A 72 -2.83 3.19 -1.48
C HIS A 72 -3.54 4.18 -0.54
N CYS A 73 -3.60 3.86 0.75
CA CYS A 73 -4.49 4.52 1.71
C CYS A 73 -3.95 5.83 2.28
N VAL A 74 -2.64 5.99 2.37
CA VAL A 74 -2.00 7.17 2.96
C VAL A 74 -1.32 8.01 1.90
N LEU A 75 -0.71 7.37 0.89
CA LEU A 75 0.09 8.06 -0.13
C LEU A 75 -0.64 8.22 -1.47
N TYR A 76 -1.87 7.71 -1.58
CA TYR A 76 -2.72 7.77 -2.78
C TYR A 76 -2.03 7.25 -4.04
N ARG A 77 -1.22 6.21 -3.90
CA ARG A 77 -0.52 5.58 -5.02
C ARG A 77 -1.44 4.55 -5.66
N GLY A 78 -1.39 4.46 -6.99
CA GLY A 78 -1.99 3.32 -7.72
C GLY A 78 -0.96 2.21 -7.91
N HIS A 79 -1.42 1.07 -8.44
CA HIS A 79 -0.50 0.00 -8.85
C HIS A 79 0.48 0.48 -9.93
N THR A 80 1.71 -0.02 -9.88
CA THR A 80 2.76 0.21 -10.87
C THR A 80 3.40 -1.11 -11.28
N SER A 81 3.06 -1.61 -12.46
CA SER A 81 3.57 -2.89 -12.99
C SER A 81 4.94 -2.78 -13.69
N THR A 82 5.59 -1.62 -13.62
CA THR A 82 6.88 -1.40 -14.28
C THR A 82 7.98 -2.27 -13.66
N LEU A 83 8.84 -2.81 -14.54
CA LEU A 83 10.07 -3.49 -14.16
C LEU A 83 11.28 -2.61 -14.48
N LEU A 84 12.31 -2.73 -13.65
CA LEU A 84 13.64 -2.18 -13.94
C LEU A 84 14.28 -2.95 -15.10
N SER A 85 15.34 -2.40 -15.69
CA SER A 85 16.11 -3.09 -16.74
C SER A 85 16.73 -4.41 -16.27
N SER A 86 16.89 -4.60 -14.96
CA SER A 86 17.31 -5.85 -14.34
C SER A 86 16.21 -6.92 -14.26
N GLY A 87 14.97 -6.60 -14.60
CA GLY A 87 13.79 -7.45 -14.41
C GLY A 87 13.17 -7.39 -13.01
N ALA A 88 13.75 -6.60 -12.08
CA ALA A 88 13.19 -6.41 -10.75
C ALA A 88 11.97 -5.47 -10.76
N TYR A 89 11.08 -5.61 -9.78
CA TYR A 89 9.93 -4.71 -9.62
C TYR A 89 10.39 -3.27 -9.35
N ALA A 90 9.98 -2.33 -10.19
CA ALA A 90 10.38 -0.93 -10.06
C ALA A 90 9.69 -0.23 -8.89
N SER A 91 8.60 -0.80 -8.34
CA SER A 91 7.81 -0.18 -7.28
C SER A 91 7.35 -1.20 -6.26
N ILE A 92 7.24 -0.79 -5.00
CA ILE A 92 6.53 -1.58 -3.96
C ILE A 92 5.02 -1.64 -4.23
N MET A 93 4.51 -0.71 -5.05
CA MET A 93 3.14 -0.69 -5.54
C MET A 93 2.92 -1.65 -6.72
N ASN A 94 3.80 -2.61 -6.95
CA ASN A 94 3.55 -3.64 -7.94
C ASN A 94 2.32 -4.46 -7.51
N PRO A 95 1.38 -4.76 -8.43
CA PRO A 95 0.18 -5.52 -8.06
C PRO A 95 0.52 -6.96 -7.63
N ILE A 96 1.69 -7.48 -8.04
CA ILE A 96 2.23 -8.74 -7.55
C ILE A 96 3.02 -8.48 -6.27
N ILE A 97 2.62 -9.12 -5.18
CA ILE A 97 3.40 -9.11 -3.94
C ILE A 97 4.69 -9.92 -4.15
N MET A 98 5.82 -9.21 -4.09
CA MET A 98 7.14 -9.79 -4.26
C MET A 98 7.54 -10.73 -3.10
N SER A 99 8.58 -11.54 -3.31
CA SER A 99 9.13 -12.40 -2.26
C SER A 99 9.74 -11.57 -1.12
N SER A 100 9.79 -12.14 0.09
CA SER A 100 10.50 -11.54 1.23
C SER A 100 11.95 -11.19 0.88
N SER A 101 12.64 -12.06 0.14
CA SER A 101 14.03 -11.82 -0.27
C SER A 101 14.18 -10.62 -1.19
N THR A 102 13.26 -10.45 -2.15
CA THR A 102 13.27 -9.29 -3.06
C THR A 102 13.05 -8.00 -2.28
N TYR A 103 12.08 -8.00 -1.36
CA TYR A 103 11.78 -6.87 -0.52
C TYR A 103 12.95 -6.50 0.41
N THR A 104 13.50 -7.46 1.16
CA THR A 104 14.59 -7.19 2.10
C THR A 104 15.88 -6.75 1.38
N ASN A 105 16.23 -7.37 0.26
CA ASN A 105 17.44 -7.01 -0.49
C ASN A 105 17.37 -5.60 -1.10
N ASN A 106 16.16 -5.08 -1.34
CA ASN A 106 15.93 -3.76 -1.93
C ASN A 106 15.18 -2.82 -0.98
N TYR A 107 15.22 -3.09 0.33
CA TYR A 107 14.40 -2.39 1.33
C TYR A 107 14.54 -0.87 1.22
N ASN A 108 15.77 -0.37 1.27
CA ASN A 108 16.05 1.07 1.20
C ASN A 108 15.57 1.70 -0.11
N TYR A 109 15.65 0.96 -1.23
CA TYR A 109 15.12 1.41 -2.51
C TYR A 109 13.61 1.58 -2.43
N TYR A 110 12.88 0.59 -1.91
CA TYR A 110 11.43 0.66 -1.81
C TYR A 110 10.95 1.72 -0.82
N GLN A 111 11.62 1.88 0.32
CA GLN A 111 11.29 2.96 1.26
C GLN A 111 11.46 4.33 0.62
N GLN A 112 12.53 4.54 -0.15
CA GLN A 112 12.72 5.79 -0.89
C GLN A 112 11.69 5.97 -2.01
N GLU A 113 11.49 4.93 -2.81
CA GLU A 113 10.53 4.91 -3.93
C GLU A 113 9.11 5.24 -3.48
N LEU A 114 8.73 4.76 -2.29
CA LEU A 114 7.42 4.99 -1.69
C LEU A 114 7.10 6.48 -1.50
N PHE A 115 8.11 7.28 -1.20
CA PHE A 115 7.98 8.71 -0.89
C PHE A 115 8.53 9.64 -2.00
N GLN A 116 9.08 9.11 -3.09
CA GLN A 116 9.65 9.95 -4.16
C GLN A 116 8.65 10.30 -5.28
N GLN A 117 7.51 9.61 -5.39
CA GLN A 117 6.44 10.02 -6.32
C GLN A 117 5.60 11.16 -5.73
N ALA A 118 6.17 12.37 -5.68
CA ALA A 118 5.50 13.58 -5.19
C ALA A 118 4.30 14.06 -6.04
N GLY A 119 3.90 13.30 -7.07
CA GLY A 119 3.00 13.77 -8.13
C GLY A 119 1.49 13.60 -7.89
N ARG A 120 1.03 12.91 -6.84
CA ARG A 120 -0.42 12.59 -6.70
C ARG A 120 -1.04 12.71 -5.31
N ALA A 121 -0.26 12.74 -4.23
CA ALA A 121 -0.81 12.91 -2.89
C ALA A 121 -1.54 14.26 -2.69
N ALA A 122 -1.15 15.29 -3.45
CA ALA A 122 -1.75 16.63 -3.39
C ALA A 122 -3.14 16.77 -4.08
N LEU A 123 -3.72 15.68 -4.58
CA LEU A 123 -4.98 15.71 -5.36
C LEU A 123 -6.07 14.78 -4.81
N ALA A 124 -5.90 14.23 -3.61
CA ALA A 124 -6.87 13.30 -3.05
C ALA A 124 -8.09 14.05 -2.48
N SER A 125 -9.09 14.33 -3.32
CA SER A 125 -10.33 14.94 -2.84
C SER A 125 -10.94 14.08 -1.73
N THR A 126 -11.11 14.67 -0.55
CA THR A 126 -11.67 14.01 0.63
C THR A 126 -13.07 13.44 0.40
N GLU A 127 -13.78 13.86 -0.64
CA GLU A 127 -15.14 13.40 -0.94
C GLU A 127 -15.22 12.11 -1.79
N GLN A 128 -14.13 11.68 -2.43
CA GLN A 128 -14.17 10.47 -3.26
C GLN A 128 -14.08 9.21 -2.40
N VAL A 129 -15.02 8.28 -2.66
CA VAL A 129 -14.93 6.91 -2.16
C VAL A 129 -14.10 6.11 -3.14
N THR A 130 -12.93 5.65 -2.71
CA THR A 130 -12.09 4.74 -3.52
C THR A 130 -11.87 3.43 -2.80
N THR A 131 -11.78 2.36 -3.59
CA THR A 131 -11.40 1.05 -3.09
C THR A 131 -10.28 0.49 -3.95
N HIS A 132 -9.17 0.13 -3.30
CA HIS A 132 -8.06 -0.58 -3.92
C HIS A 132 -8.03 -2.01 -3.37
N VAL A 133 -8.06 -2.97 -4.28
CA VAL A 133 -8.09 -4.40 -3.98
C VAL A 133 -6.77 -5.01 -4.41
N CYS A 134 -6.13 -5.74 -3.49
CA CYS A 134 -4.82 -6.33 -3.69
C CYS A 134 -4.94 -7.84 -3.57
N GLY A 135 -4.61 -8.55 -4.65
CA GLY A 135 -4.74 -10.00 -4.73
C GLY A 135 -3.41 -10.72 -4.92
N LEU A 136 -3.43 -12.04 -4.79
CA LEU A 136 -2.33 -12.93 -5.14
C LEU A 136 -2.19 -13.13 -6.66
N GLU A 137 -3.23 -12.81 -7.43
CA GLU A 137 -3.31 -13.08 -8.87
C GLU A 137 -3.06 -11.81 -9.70
N ASP A 138 -1.79 -11.56 -9.93
CA ASP A 138 -1.22 -11.09 -11.21
C ASP A 138 -0.04 -12.04 -11.58
N LEU A 139 -0.18 -13.34 -11.31
CA LEU A 139 0.79 -14.41 -11.63
C LEU A 139 0.51 -15.08 -12.98
#